data_AF-A0A7M3MTE0-F1
#
_entry.id   AF-A0A7M3MTE0-F1
#
_cell.length_a   1.000
_cell.length_b   1.000
_cell.length_c   1.000
_cell.angle_alpha   90.00
_cell.angle_beta   90.00
_cell.angle_gamma   90.00
#
_symmetry.space_group_name_H-M   'P 1'
#
loop_
_entity.id
_entity.type
_entity.pdbx_description
1 polymer ?
#
loop_
_entity_poly.entity_id
_entity_poly.type
_entity_poly.pdbx_seq_one_letter_code
_entity_poly.pdbx_strand_id
1 'polypeptide(L)'
;MSVSKASRAGRLTSALDGFVRSSPDIVAAAVVSFDGLPMASALPPELPEDRLGAMSAALLALGEQAMFSLGRGRLHQVFVEGEHGFVFLMSAEDQAVLAAVATREAKIGFMLYEMRRTAAAVGAALDASVPVDEAAGGWPSPQGHPPPPGPPPGPPPGQQP
;
A
#
# COMPACT_ATOMS: atom_id res chain seq x y z
N MET A 1 13.33 -27.33 5.73
CA MET A 1 13.20 -25.88 5.44
C MET A 1 11.72 -25.46 5.37
N SER A 2 10.92 -25.56 6.45
CA SER A 2 9.45 -25.32 6.38
C SER A 2 8.90 -24.34 7.45
N VAL A 3 9.76 -23.71 8.26
CA VAL A 3 9.32 -22.89 9.40
C VAL A 3 9.11 -21.39 9.02
N SER A 4 9.58 -20.93 7.86
CA SER A 4 9.51 -19.50 7.48
C SER A 4 8.20 -19.06 6.79
N LYS A 5 7.57 -19.92 5.99
CA LYS A 5 6.41 -19.54 5.16
C LYS A 5 5.11 -19.48 5.95
N ALA A 6 4.90 -20.44 6.86
CA ALA A 6 3.73 -20.47 7.75
C ALA A 6 3.71 -19.27 8.73
N SER A 7 4.88 -18.80 9.17
CA SER A 7 4.95 -17.60 10.02
C SER A 7 4.69 -16.31 9.26
N ARG A 8 5.14 -16.18 8.00
CA ARG A 8 4.86 -15.00 7.16
C ARG A 8 3.39 -14.88 6.81
N ALA A 9 2.77 -15.95 6.33
CA ALA A 9 1.33 -15.96 6.05
C ALA A 9 0.51 -15.63 7.30
N GLY A 10 0.83 -16.23 8.45
CA GLY A 10 0.16 -15.93 9.72
C GLY A 10 0.31 -14.48 10.17
N ARG A 11 1.48 -13.84 9.97
CA ARG A 11 1.66 -12.41 10.27
C ARG A 11 0.83 -11.51 9.35
N LEU A 12 0.76 -11.83 8.06
CA LEU A 12 -0.09 -11.10 7.11
C LEU A 12 -1.58 -11.19 7.48
N THR A 13 -2.05 -12.40 7.80
CA THR A 13 -3.42 -12.62 8.29
C THR A 13 -3.66 -11.81 9.56
N SER A 14 -2.73 -11.84 10.52
CA SER A 14 -2.88 -11.08 11.78
C SER A 14 -2.95 -9.56 11.55
N ALA A 15 -2.15 -9.02 10.62
CA ALA A 15 -2.20 -7.61 10.25
C ALA A 15 -3.54 -7.23 9.59
N LEU A 16 -4.02 -8.03 8.64
CA LEU A 16 -5.33 -7.85 8.00
C LEU A 16 -6.48 -7.95 9.00
N ASP A 17 -6.45 -8.93 9.88
CA ASP A 17 -7.48 -9.10 10.91
C ASP A 17 -7.51 -7.90 11.87
N GLY A 18 -6.34 -7.35 12.20
CA GLY A 18 -6.21 -6.12 12.99
C GLY A 18 -6.88 -4.94 12.30
N PHE A 19 -6.62 -4.78 11.00
CA PHE A 19 -7.17 -3.72 10.16
C PHE A 19 -8.69 -3.80 9.99
N VAL A 20 -9.22 -4.99 9.72
CA VAL A 20 -10.68 -5.20 9.60
C VAL A 20 -11.37 -4.97 10.94
N ARG A 21 -10.76 -5.39 12.07
CA ARG A 21 -11.33 -5.13 13.41
C ARG A 21 -11.32 -3.66 13.81
N SER A 22 -10.31 -2.88 13.41
CA SER A 22 -10.20 -1.46 13.76
C SER A 22 -11.07 -0.55 12.89
N SER A 23 -11.56 -1.05 11.76
CA SER A 23 -12.23 -0.27 10.72
C SER A 23 -13.57 -0.91 10.33
N PRO A 24 -14.67 -0.57 11.04
CA PRO A 24 -15.97 -1.21 10.83
C PRO A 24 -16.58 -0.96 9.44
N ASP A 25 -16.12 0.09 8.74
CA ASP A 25 -16.58 0.45 7.40
C ASP A 25 -15.89 -0.38 6.29
N ILE A 26 -14.96 -1.28 6.64
CA ILE A 26 -14.30 -2.19 5.69
C ILE A 26 -15.20 -3.38 5.39
N VAL A 27 -15.45 -3.59 4.11
CA VAL A 27 -16.21 -4.74 3.59
C VAL A 27 -15.28 -5.87 3.20
N ALA A 28 -14.10 -5.53 2.65
CA ALA A 28 -13.15 -6.49 2.15
C ALA A 28 -11.73 -5.92 2.23
N ALA A 29 -10.75 -6.75 2.57
CA ALA A 29 -9.34 -6.37 2.52
C ALA A 29 -8.46 -7.54 2.04
N ALA A 30 -7.37 -7.23 1.35
CA ALA A 30 -6.41 -8.23 0.91
C ALA A 30 -5.00 -7.65 0.82
N VAL A 31 -4.00 -8.51 1.02
CA VAL A 31 -2.62 -8.25 0.65
C VAL A 31 -2.34 -9.01 -0.63
N VAL A 32 -1.91 -8.31 -1.67
CA VAL A 32 -1.65 -8.86 -3.00
C VAL A 32 -0.22 -8.50 -3.43
N SER A 33 0.44 -9.35 -4.21
CA SER A 33 1.67 -8.95 -4.89
C SER A 33 1.38 -7.98 -6.05
N PHE A 34 2.42 -7.34 -6.57
CA PHE A 34 2.33 -6.46 -7.73
C PHE A 34 1.86 -7.17 -9.01
N ASP A 35 1.99 -8.49 -9.10
CA ASP A 35 1.44 -9.32 -10.20
C ASP A 35 -0.03 -9.72 -9.97
N GLY A 36 -0.64 -9.32 -8.85
CA GLY A 36 -2.04 -9.57 -8.53
C GLY A 36 -2.31 -10.89 -7.82
N LEU A 37 -1.29 -11.64 -7.41
CA LEU A 37 -1.50 -12.87 -6.64
C LEU A 37 -1.84 -12.55 -5.17
N PRO A 38 -2.95 -13.08 -4.64
CA PRO A 38 -3.29 -12.90 -3.23
C PRO A 38 -2.29 -13.59 -2.30
N MET A 39 -1.88 -12.89 -1.25
CA MET A 39 -1.01 -13.41 -0.19
C MET A 39 -1.78 -13.70 1.10
N ALA A 40 -2.78 -12.88 1.40
CA ALA A 40 -3.71 -13.03 2.51
C ALA A 40 -4.95 -12.18 2.23
N SER A 41 -6.11 -12.60 2.73
CA SER A 41 -7.35 -11.88 2.47
C SER A 41 -8.39 -12.07 3.57
N ALA A 42 -9.24 -11.06 3.72
CA ALA A 42 -10.41 -11.03 4.57
C ALA A 42 -11.55 -10.49 3.71
N LEU A 43 -12.22 -11.41 3.00
CA LEU A 43 -13.20 -11.10 1.98
C LEU A 43 -14.55 -11.74 2.31
N PRO A 44 -15.67 -11.10 1.93
CA PRO A 44 -16.97 -11.72 2.01
C PRO A 44 -17.09 -12.83 0.93
N PRO A 45 -17.94 -13.86 1.13
CA PRO A 45 -18.05 -15.00 0.22
C PRO A 45 -18.37 -14.64 -1.23
N GLU A 46 -19.00 -13.50 -1.45
CA GLU A 46 -19.46 -13.03 -2.76
C GLU A 46 -18.34 -12.39 -3.59
N LEU A 47 -17.19 -12.08 -2.98
CA LEU A 47 -16.04 -11.46 -3.64
C LEU A 47 -14.90 -12.47 -3.79
N PRO A 48 -14.67 -13.02 -4.99
CA PRO A 48 -13.54 -13.92 -5.23
C PRO A 48 -12.20 -13.22 -5.05
N GLU A 49 -11.29 -13.88 -4.36
CA GLU A 49 -9.94 -13.37 -4.06
C GLU A 49 -9.16 -13.03 -5.34
N ASP A 50 -9.18 -13.93 -6.33
CA ASP A 50 -8.54 -13.74 -7.64
C ASP A 50 -9.05 -12.51 -8.39
N ARG A 51 -10.35 -12.18 -8.23
CA ARG A 51 -10.94 -11.01 -8.88
C ARG A 51 -10.37 -9.73 -8.28
N LEU A 52 -10.29 -9.63 -6.95
CA LEU A 52 -9.71 -8.47 -6.28
C LEU A 52 -8.23 -8.30 -6.62
N GLY A 53 -7.48 -9.41 -6.65
CA GLY A 53 -6.07 -9.43 -7.05
C GLY A 53 -5.84 -8.91 -8.47
N ALA A 54 -6.58 -9.44 -9.44
CA ALA A 54 -6.49 -9.01 -10.84
C ALA A 54 -6.86 -7.53 -11.04
N MET A 55 -7.93 -7.07 -10.39
CA MET A 55 -8.35 -5.66 -10.46
C MET A 55 -7.29 -4.73 -9.83
N SER A 56 -6.69 -5.15 -8.73
CA SER A 56 -5.63 -4.40 -8.05
C SER A 56 -4.40 -4.26 -8.95
N ALA A 57 -3.93 -5.37 -9.54
CA ALA A 57 -2.79 -5.35 -10.47
C ALA A 57 -3.03 -4.43 -11.68
N ALA A 58 -4.24 -4.48 -12.28
CA ALA A 58 -4.59 -3.61 -13.40
C ALA A 58 -4.58 -2.12 -13.02
N LEU A 59 -5.14 -1.76 -11.87
CA LEU A 59 -5.15 -0.38 -11.38
C LEU A 59 -3.75 0.13 -11.04
N LEU A 60 -2.91 -0.70 -10.43
CA LEU A 60 -1.52 -0.37 -10.13
C LEU A 60 -0.73 -0.12 -11.42
N ALA A 61 -0.82 -1.02 -12.40
CA ALA A 61 -0.13 -0.88 -13.67
C ALA A 61 -0.51 0.43 -14.39
N LEU A 62 -1.80 0.76 -14.41
CA LEU A 62 -2.28 2.03 -14.98
C LEU A 62 -1.80 3.25 -14.17
N GLY A 63 -1.81 3.15 -12.84
CA GLY A 63 -1.34 4.21 -11.94
C GLY A 63 0.15 4.49 -12.10
N GLU A 64 0.98 3.44 -12.14
CA GLU A 64 2.41 3.54 -12.37
C GLU A 64 2.72 4.16 -13.73
N GLN A 65 2.02 3.70 -14.77
CA GLN A 65 2.15 4.28 -16.11
C GLN A 65 1.77 5.76 -16.13
N ALA A 66 0.71 6.16 -15.43
CA ALA A 66 0.31 7.56 -15.32
C ALA A 66 1.37 8.39 -14.57
N MET A 67 1.93 7.87 -13.47
CA MET A 67 2.98 8.56 -12.70
C MET A 67 4.25 8.75 -13.53
N PHE A 68 4.65 7.72 -14.28
CA PHE A 68 5.77 7.80 -15.21
C PHE A 68 5.52 8.81 -16.33
N SER A 69 4.38 8.68 -17.03
CA SER A 69 4.05 9.51 -18.19
C SER A 69 3.88 10.99 -17.85
N LEU A 70 3.42 11.29 -16.64
CA LEU A 70 3.20 12.66 -16.14
C LEU A 70 4.36 13.19 -15.29
N GLY A 71 5.45 12.42 -15.14
CA GLY A 71 6.63 12.80 -14.36
C GLY A 71 6.32 13.10 -12.90
N ARG A 72 5.44 12.33 -12.25
CA ARG A 72 5.02 12.50 -10.85
C ARG A 72 5.81 11.63 -9.87
N GLY A 73 6.76 10.82 -10.35
CA GLY A 73 7.59 9.96 -9.51
C GLY A 73 6.96 8.59 -9.26
N ARG A 74 7.04 8.10 -8.02
CA ARG A 74 6.56 6.75 -7.66
C ARG A 74 5.07 6.78 -7.31
N LEU A 75 4.34 5.72 -7.68
CA LEU A 75 2.98 5.50 -7.21
C LEU A 75 3.03 5.06 -5.74
N HIS A 76 2.34 5.79 -4.86
CA HIS A 76 2.24 5.45 -3.44
C HIS A 76 0.88 4.84 -3.07
N GLN A 77 -0.18 5.30 -3.72
CA GLN A 77 -1.53 4.85 -3.46
C GLN A 77 -2.45 5.10 -4.66
N VAL A 78 -3.48 4.27 -4.78
CA VAL A 78 -4.63 4.49 -5.65
C VAL A 78 -5.86 4.60 -4.76
N PHE A 79 -6.70 5.59 -5.04
CA PHE A 79 -7.99 5.78 -4.38
C PHE A 79 -9.05 5.93 -5.46
N VAL A 80 -10.09 5.12 -5.37
CA VAL A 80 -11.23 5.14 -6.29
C VAL A 80 -12.49 5.37 -5.46
N GLU A 81 -13.19 6.45 -5.75
CA GLU A 81 -14.53 6.71 -5.23
C GLU A 81 -15.57 6.17 -6.21
N GLY A 82 -16.45 5.31 -5.72
CA GLY A 82 -17.61 4.83 -6.43
C GLY A 82 -18.90 5.37 -5.81
N GLU A 83 -20.02 5.09 -6.47
CA GLU A 83 -21.34 5.48 -5.97
C GLU A 83 -21.63 4.91 -4.57
N HIS A 84 -21.20 3.67 -4.33
CA HIS A 84 -21.54 2.89 -3.14
C HIS A 84 -20.40 2.72 -2.13
N GLY A 85 -19.29 3.43 -2.30
CA GLY A 85 -18.15 3.29 -1.41
C GLY A 85 -16.82 3.57 -2.09
N PHE A 86 -15.77 2.98 -1.53
CA PHE A 86 -14.39 3.33 -1.88
C PHE A 86 -13.54 2.08 -2.08
N VAL A 87 -12.55 2.18 -2.97
CA VAL A 87 -11.47 1.21 -3.10
C VAL A 87 -10.14 1.92 -2.86
N PHE A 88 -9.33 1.34 -1.99
CA PHE A 88 -7.99 1.82 -1.68
C PHE A 88 -6.97 0.75 -2.06
N LEU A 89 -5.92 1.15 -2.76
CA LEU A 89 -4.70 0.35 -2.94
C LEU A 89 -3.53 1.16 -2.38
N MET A 90 -2.72 0.55 -1.53
CA MET A 90 -1.56 1.21 -0.93
C MET A 90 -0.37 0.28 -0.95
N SER A 91 0.77 0.78 -1.44
CA SER A 91 2.01 0.02 -1.44
C SER A 91 2.43 -0.31 0.00
N ALA A 92 2.72 -1.58 0.25
CA ALA A 92 3.35 -2.09 1.45
C ALA A 92 4.82 -2.37 1.11
N GLU A 93 5.62 -1.32 1.23
CA GLU A 93 7.01 -1.27 0.72
C GLU A 93 7.11 -1.67 -0.76
N ASP A 94 8.19 -2.35 -1.14
CA ASP A 94 8.48 -2.81 -2.51
C ASP A 94 8.08 -4.28 -2.73
N GLN A 95 7.28 -4.88 -1.82
CA GLN A 95 6.95 -6.31 -1.89
C GLN A 95 5.46 -6.62 -2.13
N ALA A 96 4.54 -5.76 -1.68
CA ALA A 96 3.11 -6.04 -1.77
C ALA A 96 2.27 -4.76 -1.83
N VAL A 97 0.97 -4.95 -2.04
CA VAL A 97 -0.05 -3.92 -1.99
C VAL A 97 -1.16 -4.36 -1.04
N LEU A 98 -1.54 -3.45 -0.14
CA LEU A 98 -2.75 -3.58 0.67
C LEU A 98 -3.92 -3.02 -0.13
N ALA A 99 -4.92 -3.86 -0.38
CA ALA A 99 -6.19 -3.50 -0.99
C ALA A 99 -7.30 -3.48 0.07
N ALA A 100 -8.18 -2.49 0.01
CA ALA A 100 -9.36 -2.40 0.87
C ALA A 100 -10.56 -1.86 0.10
N VAL A 101 -11.74 -2.41 0.42
CA VAL A 101 -13.04 -1.94 -0.04
C VAL A 101 -13.80 -1.46 1.18
N ALA A 102 -14.30 -0.23 1.13
CA ALA A 102 -15.02 0.38 2.23
C ALA A 102 -16.39 0.90 1.80
N THR A 103 -17.34 0.96 2.73
CA THR A 103 -18.69 1.50 2.47
C THR A 103 -18.67 3.02 2.27
N ARG A 104 -19.81 3.60 1.90
CA ARG A 104 -19.93 5.05 1.65
C ARG A 104 -19.80 5.88 2.93
N GLU A 105 -20.09 5.28 4.07
CA GLU A 105 -20.03 5.89 5.41
C GLU A 105 -18.59 6.02 5.93
N ALA A 106 -17.64 5.36 5.25
CA ALA A 106 -16.24 5.34 5.64
C ALA A 106 -15.65 6.75 5.74
N LYS A 107 -15.06 7.04 6.90
CA LYS A 107 -14.34 8.30 7.13
C LYS A 107 -13.00 8.25 6.40
N ILE A 108 -12.92 8.86 5.21
CA ILE A 108 -11.75 8.80 4.32
C ILE A 108 -10.43 9.11 5.05
N GLY A 109 -10.40 10.17 5.89
CA GLY A 109 -9.18 10.52 6.64
C GLY A 109 -8.72 9.41 7.60
N PHE A 110 -9.65 8.74 8.27
CA PHE A 110 -9.38 7.61 9.15
C PHE A 110 -8.97 6.37 8.35
N MET A 111 -9.67 6.09 7.24
CA MET A 111 -9.30 5.00 6.33
C MET A 111 -7.87 5.15 5.80
N LEU A 112 -7.48 6.34 5.35
CA LEU A 112 -6.12 6.60 4.89
C LEU A 112 -5.08 6.43 6.02
N TYR A 113 -5.45 6.78 7.26
CA TYR A 113 -4.59 6.56 8.43
C TYR A 113 -4.40 5.06 8.71
N GLU A 114 -5.47 4.28 8.80
CA GLU A 114 -5.41 2.84 9.06
C GLU A 114 -4.78 2.06 7.89
N MET A 115 -5.01 2.49 6.64
CA MET A 115 -4.33 1.93 5.45
C MET A 115 -2.81 2.09 5.57
N ARG A 116 -2.31 3.29 5.92
CA ARG A 116 -0.86 3.54 6.08
C ARG A 116 -0.26 2.69 7.18
N ARG A 117 -0.92 2.66 8.34
CA ARG A 117 -0.48 1.85 9.49
C ARG A 117 -0.44 0.36 9.15
N THR A 118 -1.46 -0.14 8.48
CA THR A 118 -1.56 -1.55 8.09
C THR A 118 -0.56 -1.89 6.99
N ALA A 119 -0.36 -1.02 6.00
CA ALA A 119 0.63 -1.23 4.95
C ALA A 119 2.07 -1.32 5.53
N ALA A 120 2.40 -0.51 6.53
CA ALA A 120 3.66 -0.63 7.25
C ALA A 120 3.78 -1.96 8.02
N ALA A 121 2.71 -2.39 8.71
CA ALA A 121 2.68 -3.69 9.38
C ALA A 121 2.79 -4.87 8.41
N VAL A 122 2.21 -4.76 7.22
CA VAL A 122 2.35 -5.73 6.12
C VAL A 122 3.80 -5.77 5.62
N GLY A 123 4.43 -4.61 5.39
CA GLY A 123 5.85 -4.53 5.05
C GLY A 123 6.74 -5.25 6.07
N ALA A 124 6.58 -4.92 7.35
CA ALA A 124 7.29 -5.58 8.44
C ALA A 124 6.97 -7.08 8.56
N ALA A 125 5.73 -7.51 8.25
CA ALA A 125 5.39 -8.93 8.24
C ALA A 125 6.11 -9.69 7.11
N LEU A 126 6.34 -9.04 5.98
CA LEU A 126 7.03 -9.59 4.81
C LEU A 126 8.54 -9.64 5.01
N ASP A 127 9.12 -8.66 5.71
CA ASP A 127 10.53 -8.59 6.07
C ASP A 127 10.82 -9.37 7.37
N ALA A 128 11.53 -10.48 7.25
CA ALA A 128 11.86 -11.35 8.39
C ALA A 128 12.88 -10.75 9.40
N SER A 129 13.23 -9.47 9.27
CA SER A 129 14.28 -8.78 10.04
C SER A 129 13.80 -7.62 10.91
N VAL A 130 12.53 -7.18 10.83
CA VAL A 130 12.04 -6.01 11.59
C VAL A 130 10.85 -6.41 12.48
N PRO A 131 10.98 -6.35 13.82
CA PRO A 131 9.86 -6.57 14.73
C PRO A 131 8.72 -5.55 14.48
N VAL A 132 7.48 -6.04 14.44
CA VAL A 132 6.26 -5.27 14.15
C VAL A 132 6.05 -4.06 15.09
N ASP A 133 6.65 -4.10 16.28
CA ASP A 133 6.59 -3.02 17.28
C ASP A 133 7.39 -1.76 16.86
N GLU A 134 8.45 -1.93 16.07
CA GLU A 134 9.33 -0.84 15.63
C GLU A 134 8.73 -0.07 14.42
N ALA A 135 8.01 -0.77 13.55
CA ALA A 135 7.31 -0.20 12.40
C ALA A 135 6.10 0.68 12.79
N ALA A 136 5.52 0.45 13.98
CA ALA A 136 4.40 1.23 14.50
C ALA A 136 4.86 2.50 15.27
N GLY A 137 6.14 2.60 15.63
CA GLY A 137 6.66 3.60 16.58
C GLY A 137 7.77 4.53 16.09
N GLY A 138 8.40 4.29 14.94
CA GLY A 138 9.59 5.04 14.52
C GLY A 138 9.42 5.73 13.17
N TRP A 139 9.52 7.06 13.13
CA TRP A 139 9.95 7.73 11.90
C TRP A 139 11.29 7.12 11.47
N PRO A 140 11.44 6.60 10.23
CA PRO A 140 12.72 6.07 9.80
C PRO A 140 13.75 7.20 9.73
N SER A 141 14.93 6.95 10.31
CA SER A 141 16.06 7.88 10.23
C SER A 141 16.56 8.00 8.78
N PRO A 142 16.95 9.19 8.31
CA PRO A 142 17.21 9.47 6.89
C PRO A 142 18.51 8.87 6.30
N GLN A 143 19.08 7.82 6.90
CA GLN A 143 20.45 7.38 6.60
C GLN A 143 20.59 6.46 5.37
N GLY A 144 19.68 6.51 4.40
CA GLY A 144 19.76 5.69 3.18
C GLY A 144 19.30 6.34 1.88
N HIS A 145 18.85 7.61 1.91
CA HIS A 145 18.43 8.30 0.69
C HIS A 145 19.60 9.13 0.15
N PRO A 146 19.94 9.02 -1.15
CA PRO A 146 20.83 10.02 -1.76
C PRO A 146 20.19 11.41 -1.57
N PRO A 147 20.98 12.45 -1.27
CA PRO A 147 20.44 13.80 -1.11
C PRO A 147 19.65 14.19 -2.38
N PRO A 148 18.58 14.98 -2.25
CA PRO A 148 17.85 15.46 -3.42
C PRO A 148 18.82 16.14 -4.40
N PRO A 149 18.61 16.00 -5.73
CA PRO A 149 19.46 16.66 -6.70
C PRO A 149 19.47 18.17 -6.42
N GLY A 150 20.66 18.77 -6.50
CA GLY A 150 20.83 20.21 -6.32
C GLY A 150 20.00 21.02 -7.31
N PRO A 151 19.76 22.31 -7.04
CA PRO A 151 19.05 23.17 -7.97
C PRO A 151 19.72 23.15 -9.34
N PRO A 152 18.95 23.22 -10.45
CA PRO A 152 19.51 23.32 -11.78
C PRO A 152 20.47 24.52 -11.85
N PRO A 153 21.56 24.43 -12.65
CA PRO A 153 22.47 25.55 -12.81
C PRO A 153 21.70 26.78 -13.30
N GLY A 154 22.03 27.94 -12.72
CA GLY A 154 21.47 29.21 -13.15
C GLY A 154 21.75 29.46 -14.64
N PRO A 155 20.94 30.32 -15.29
CA PRO A 155 21.19 30.69 -16.68
C PRO A 155 22.60 31.29 -16.85
N PRO A 156 23.25 31.09 -18.01
CA PRO A 156 24.55 31.65 -18.27
C PRO A 156 24.51 33.19 -18.17
N PRO A 157 25.57 33.83 -17.63
CA PRO A 157 25.63 35.28 -17.51
C PRO A 157 25.46 35.93 -18.88
N GLY A 158 24.47 36.82 -18.99
CA GLY A 158 24.12 37.54 -20.24
C GLY A 158 22.77 37.16 -20.85
N GLN A 159 22.04 36.19 -20.27
CA GLN A 159 20.65 35.90 -20.63
C GLN A 159 19.71 36.21 -19.45
N GLN A 160 19.48 37.50 -19.23
CA GLN A 160 18.26 38.01 -18.59
C GLN A 160 17.57 38.96 -19.58
N PRO A 161 16.23 39.00 -19.59
CA PRO A 161 15.45 39.81 -20.53
C PRO A 161 15.68 41.32 -20.35
#